data_AF-A0A7X6U8A8-F1
#
_entry.id   AF-A0A7X6U8A8-F1
#
_cell.length_a   1.000
_cell.length_b   1.000
_cell.length_c   1.000
_cell.angle_alpha   90.00
_cell.angle_beta   90.00
_cell.angle_gamma   90.00
#
_symmetry.space_group_name_H-M   'P 1'
#
loop_
_entity.id
_entity.type
_entity.pdbx_description
1 polymer ?
#
loop_
_entity_poly.entity_id
_entity_poly.type
_entity_poly.pdbx_seq_one_letter_code
_entity_poly.pdbx_strand_id
1 'polypeptide(L)'
;MKNAKISVCKDFEVGSVDPRLFGSFIEHLGRAVYGGIYEPDHPEADEQGFRRDVLELVRGLNVPLVRYPGGNFVSGYRWEDGVGPRESRPRRAELAWRTIEPNWIGTNEFADWAAKAGAEVMMAVNLGSRGMEEARSLVEYCNFPGGTTWSDLRQAHGWTKPHDIKLWCLGNEMDGPWQIGHKTADEYGRLACETAKAMKWADPSIE
;
A
#
# COMPACT_ATOMS: atom_id res chain seq x y z
N MET A 1 44.01 -21.96 -10.54
CA MET A 1 42.69 -21.82 -9.86
C MET A 1 42.81 -20.69 -8.84
N LYS A 2 41.80 -19.84 -8.72
CA LYS A 2 41.76 -18.83 -7.64
C LYS A 2 41.20 -19.49 -6.38
N ASN A 3 41.82 -19.24 -5.23
CA ASN A 3 41.40 -19.78 -3.94
C ASN A 3 40.71 -18.68 -3.12
N ALA A 4 39.60 -19.02 -2.46
CA ALA A 4 38.88 -18.16 -1.52
C ALA A 4 38.79 -18.83 -0.14
N LYS A 5 38.71 -18.02 0.93
CA LYS A 5 38.52 -18.48 2.32
C LYS A 5 37.38 -17.70 2.96
N ILE A 6 36.50 -18.41 3.66
CA ILE A 6 35.39 -17.84 4.45
C ILE A 6 35.49 -18.43 5.86
N SER A 7 35.25 -17.59 6.88
CA SER A 7 35.14 -18.01 8.28
C SER A 7 33.77 -17.61 8.80
N VAL A 8 33.06 -18.56 9.41
CA VAL A 8 31.73 -18.35 10.01
C VAL A 8 31.85 -18.63 11.50
N CYS A 9 31.58 -17.62 12.33
CA CYS A 9 31.65 -17.70 13.78
C CYS A 9 30.33 -17.23 14.38
N LYS A 10 29.70 -18.08 15.20
CA LYS A 10 28.40 -17.77 15.82
C LYS A 10 28.43 -16.56 16.76
N ASP A 11 29.61 -16.24 17.31
CA ASP A 11 29.76 -15.14 18.27
C ASP A 11 29.98 -13.78 17.56
N PHE A 12 30.13 -13.78 16.23
CA PHE A 12 30.25 -12.57 15.40
C PHE A 12 28.90 -12.24 14.76
N GLU A 13 27.96 -11.78 15.58
CA GLU A 13 26.61 -11.42 15.15
C GLU A 13 26.55 -9.99 14.58
N VAL A 14 25.75 -9.78 13.53
CA VAL A 14 25.45 -8.44 12.99
C VAL A 14 24.16 -7.88 13.59
N GLY A 15 23.13 -8.71 13.73
CA GLY A 15 21.82 -8.37 14.27
C GLY A 15 20.77 -9.41 13.92
N SER A 16 19.56 -9.27 14.46
CA SER A 16 18.44 -10.14 14.10
C SER A 16 17.91 -9.78 12.71
N VAL A 17 17.57 -10.80 11.92
CA VAL A 17 16.96 -10.61 10.60
C VAL A 17 15.46 -10.36 10.81
N ASP A 18 15.02 -9.12 10.62
CA ASP A 18 13.60 -8.78 10.60
C ASP A 18 12.96 -9.41 9.34
N PRO A 19 11.88 -10.21 9.47
CA PRO A 19 11.20 -10.82 8.32
C PRO A 19 10.78 -9.80 7.26
N ARG A 20 10.46 -8.55 7.64
CA ARG A 20 10.06 -7.47 6.71
C ARG A 20 11.13 -7.13 5.67
N LEU A 21 12.38 -7.54 5.88
CA LEU A 21 13.45 -7.47 4.87
C LEU A 21 13.13 -8.29 3.60
N PHE A 22 12.24 -9.27 3.70
CA PHE A 22 11.77 -10.10 2.58
C PHE A 22 10.42 -9.63 2.02
N GLY A 23 10.05 -8.37 2.28
CA GLY A 23 8.86 -7.75 1.72
C GLY A 23 8.91 -7.59 0.20
N SER A 24 7.75 -7.29 -0.38
CA SER A 24 7.56 -7.01 -1.80
C SER A 24 6.73 -5.75 -2.01
N PHE A 25 6.31 -5.50 -3.24
CA PHE A 25 5.67 -4.25 -3.63
C PHE A 25 4.72 -4.46 -4.82
N ILE A 26 3.48 -3.98 -4.68
CA ILE A 26 2.48 -3.92 -5.75
C ILE A 26 2.07 -2.46 -5.97
N GLU A 27 2.26 -1.99 -7.19
CA GLU A 27 1.79 -0.68 -7.64
C GLU A 27 0.61 -0.85 -8.60
N HIS A 28 -0.26 0.15 -8.67
CA HIS A 28 -1.16 0.35 -9.81
C HIS A 28 -0.35 0.73 -11.07
N LEU A 29 0.41 -0.23 -11.60
CA LEU A 29 1.32 -0.08 -12.72
C LEU A 29 1.18 -1.26 -13.68
N GLY A 30 0.84 -0.96 -14.93
CA GLY A 30 0.76 -1.95 -15.99
C GLY A 30 -0.20 -3.08 -15.66
N ARG A 31 0.35 -4.29 -15.46
CA ARG A 31 -0.42 -5.51 -15.17
C ARG A 31 -0.17 -6.08 -13.78
N ALA A 32 0.40 -5.30 -12.86
CA ALA A 32 0.62 -5.78 -11.49
C ALA A 32 -0.72 -6.08 -10.79
N VAL A 33 -1.68 -5.15 -10.88
CA VAL A 33 -3.04 -5.32 -10.37
C VAL A 33 -3.92 -5.99 -11.42
N TYR A 34 -4.25 -5.26 -12.49
CA TYR A 34 -5.20 -5.71 -13.51
C TYR A 34 -4.57 -6.70 -14.50
N GLY A 35 -5.07 -7.94 -14.48
CA GLY A 35 -4.47 -9.06 -15.22
C GLY A 35 -3.21 -9.63 -14.56
N GLY A 36 -2.97 -9.28 -13.29
CA GLY A 36 -1.95 -9.83 -12.40
C GLY A 36 -2.63 -10.44 -11.18
N ILE A 37 -2.61 -9.73 -10.04
CA ILE A 37 -3.28 -10.23 -8.82
C ILE A 37 -4.82 -10.28 -8.94
N TYR A 38 -5.41 -9.47 -9.82
CA TYR A 38 -6.84 -9.37 -10.04
C TYR A 38 -7.21 -9.54 -11.52
N GLU A 39 -7.99 -10.57 -11.82
CA GLU A 39 -8.46 -10.89 -13.17
C GLU A 39 -9.78 -11.69 -13.06
N PRO A 40 -10.94 -11.01 -12.93
CA PRO A 40 -12.18 -11.65 -12.51
C PRO A 40 -12.72 -12.71 -13.49
N ASP A 41 -12.37 -12.60 -14.77
CA ASP A 41 -12.78 -13.55 -15.80
C ASP A 41 -11.78 -14.71 -15.98
N HIS A 42 -10.71 -14.78 -15.17
CA HIS A 42 -9.72 -15.85 -15.24
C HIS A 42 -10.30 -17.17 -14.69
N PRO A 43 -10.04 -18.34 -15.32
CA PRO A 43 -10.55 -19.64 -14.83
C PRO A 43 -10.17 -19.99 -13.39
N GLU A 44 -9.06 -19.42 -12.91
CA GLU A 44 -8.55 -19.62 -11.55
C GLU A 44 -8.85 -18.46 -10.60
N ALA A 45 -9.67 -17.49 -11.02
CA ALA A 45 -10.13 -16.43 -10.14
C ALA A 45 -10.98 -16.99 -8.98
N ASP A 46 -10.86 -16.38 -7.81
CA ASP A 46 -11.74 -16.63 -6.67
C ASP A 46 -13.02 -15.76 -6.75
N GLU A 47 -13.87 -15.85 -5.73
CA GLU A 47 -15.14 -15.11 -5.66
C GLU A 47 -14.99 -13.59 -5.66
N GLN A 48 -13.82 -13.08 -5.31
CA GLN A 48 -13.50 -11.65 -5.34
C GLN A 48 -12.78 -11.24 -6.64
N GLY A 49 -12.46 -12.20 -7.52
CA GLY A 49 -11.75 -11.97 -8.77
C GLY A 49 -10.23 -12.02 -8.65
N PHE A 50 -9.69 -12.46 -7.50
CA PHE A 50 -8.25 -12.64 -7.33
C PHE A 50 -7.78 -13.97 -7.89
N ARG A 51 -6.62 -13.95 -8.56
CA ARG A 51 -6.04 -15.17 -9.14
C ARG A 51 -5.45 -16.08 -8.06
N ARG A 52 -6.05 -17.27 -7.88
CA ARG A 52 -5.62 -18.23 -6.86
C ARG A 52 -4.23 -18.80 -7.11
N ASP A 53 -3.89 -19.05 -8.36
CA ASP A 53 -2.58 -19.54 -8.75
C ASP A 53 -1.47 -18.49 -8.48
N VAL A 54 -1.76 -17.20 -8.69
CA VAL A 54 -0.85 -16.09 -8.31
C VAL A 54 -0.70 -16.01 -6.79
N LEU A 55 -1.80 -16.12 -6.05
CA LEU A 55 -1.78 -16.16 -4.58
C LEU A 55 -0.93 -17.33 -4.04
N GLU A 56 -1.02 -18.52 -4.65
CA GLU A 56 -0.22 -19.68 -4.27
C GLU A 56 1.28 -19.44 -4.51
N LEU A 57 1.64 -18.83 -5.64
CA LEU A 57 3.03 -18.45 -5.91
C LEU A 57 3.56 -17.44 -4.87
N VAL A 58 2.77 -16.41 -4.53
CA VAL A 58 3.17 -15.40 -3.54
C VAL A 58 3.32 -16.03 -2.14
N ARG A 59 2.39 -16.89 -1.72
CA ARG A 59 2.51 -17.64 -0.46
C ARG A 59 3.76 -18.52 -0.43
N GLY A 60 4.10 -19.15 -1.56
CA GLY A 60 5.32 -19.95 -1.69
C GLY A 60 6.62 -19.16 -1.48
N LEU A 61 6.59 -17.84 -1.69
CA LEU A 61 7.72 -16.93 -1.43
C LEU A 61 7.81 -16.47 0.04
N ASN A 62 6.79 -16.72 0.86
CA ASN A 62 6.69 -16.25 2.25
C ASN A 62 6.91 -14.73 2.39
N VAL A 63 6.29 -13.94 1.50
CA VAL A 63 6.36 -12.47 1.57
C VAL A 63 5.56 -11.99 2.79
N PRO A 64 6.20 -11.38 3.81
CA PRO A 64 5.50 -10.99 5.03
C PRO A 64 4.81 -9.63 4.94
N LEU A 65 5.23 -8.79 3.98
CA LEU A 65 4.82 -7.40 3.87
C LEU A 65 4.79 -6.97 2.39
N VAL A 66 3.74 -6.27 1.97
CA VAL A 66 3.63 -5.72 0.62
C VAL A 66 3.35 -4.22 0.67
N ARG A 67 4.22 -3.43 0.05
CA ARG A 67 4.00 -1.99 -0.16
C ARG A 67 2.86 -1.77 -1.18
N TYR A 68 1.98 -0.79 -0.95
CA TYR A 68 0.83 -0.46 -1.80
C TYR A 68 0.28 0.96 -1.49
N PRO A 69 -0.47 1.66 -2.38
CA PRO A 69 -0.70 1.39 -3.81
C PRO A 69 0.41 1.92 -4.70
N GLY A 70 1.44 2.47 -4.06
CA GLY A 70 2.34 3.43 -4.65
C GLY A 70 3.75 2.94 -4.80
N GLY A 71 4.21 3.15 -6.03
CA GLY A 71 5.38 3.93 -6.35
C GLY A 71 4.87 5.30 -6.81
N ASN A 72 5.28 5.75 -7.99
CA ASN A 72 4.87 7.06 -8.53
C ASN A 72 3.34 7.28 -8.57
N PHE A 73 2.54 6.23 -8.76
CA PHE A 73 1.07 6.26 -8.79
C PHE A 73 0.46 7.03 -7.61
N VAL A 74 0.95 6.80 -6.39
CA VAL A 74 0.31 7.35 -5.17
C VAL A 74 0.37 8.88 -5.13
N SER A 75 1.37 9.50 -5.75
CA SER A 75 1.59 10.95 -5.72
C SER A 75 0.49 11.75 -6.43
N GLY A 76 -0.34 11.10 -7.26
CA GLY A 76 -1.53 11.68 -7.88
C GLY A 76 -2.85 11.05 -7.43
N TYR A 77 -2.80 10.06 -6.52
CA TYR A 77 -3.93 9.21 -6.20
C TYR A 77 -4.86 9.78 -5.12
N ARG A 78 -6.16 9.54 -5.25
CA ARG A 78 -7.19 9.84 -4.25
C ARG A 78 -7.77 8.52 -3.74
N TRP A 79 -7.43 8.14 -2.51
CA TRP A 79 -7.82 6.86 -1.95
C TRP A 79 -9.35 6.65 -1.89
N GLU A 80 -10.11 7.74 -1.80
CA GLU A 80 -11.57 7.74 -1.80
C GLU A 80 -12.15 7.22 -3.13
N ASP A 81 -11.43 7.42 -4.23
CA ASP A 81 -11.86 6.94 -5.55
C ASP A 81 -11.82 5.39 -5.63
N GLY A 82 -11.06 4.73 -4.75
CA GLY A 82 -10.90 3.27 -4.67
C GLY A 82 -11.72 2.58 -3.59
N VAL A 83 -12.70 3.24 -2.96
CA VAL A 83 -13.56 2.63 -1.94
C VAL A 83 -15.04 2.82 -2.27
N GLY A 84 -15.92 2.11 -1.55
CA GLY A 84 -17.37 2.14 -1.81
C GLY A 84 -17.80 1.29 -3.01
N PRO A 85 -19.07 1.37 -3.43
CA PRO A 85 -19.61 0.56 -4.53
C PRO A 85 -18.82 0.77 -5.82
N ARG A 86 -18.36 -0.32 -6.45
CA ARG A 86 -17.46 -0.30 -7.61
C ARG A 86 -18.03 0.49 -8.78
N GLU A 87 -19.35 0.48 -8.93
CA GLU A 87 -20.12 1.13 -10.00
C GLU A 87 -20.12 2.65 -9.87
N SER A 88 -19.88 3.17 -8.65
CA SER A 88 -19.75 4.61 -8.39
C SER A 88 -18.31 5.12 -8.44
N ARG A 89 -17.32 4.23 -8.56
CA ARG A 89 -15.90 4.61 -8.56
C ARG A 89 -15.52 5.27 -9.88
N PRO A 90 -14.85 6.43 -9.87
CA PRO A 90 -14.51 7.15 -11.08
C PRO A 90 -13.32 6.50 -11.78
N ARG A 91 -13.30 6.60 -13.12
CA ARG A 91 -12.08 6.36 -13.90
C ARG A 91 -11.20 7.61 -13.84
N ARG A 92 -9.90 7.46 -13.61
CA ARG A 92 -8.94 8.58 -13.56
C ARG A 92 -7.88 8.45 -14.64
N ALA A 93 -7.49 9.58 -15.22
CA ALA A 93 -6.24 9.64 -15.96
C ALA A 93 -5.10 9.54 -14.93
N GLU A 94 -4.35 8.45 -14.99
CA GLU A 94 -3.19 8.20 -14.15
C GLU A 94 -1.97 8.74 -14.90
N LEU A 95 -1.29 9.74 -14.30
CA LEU A 95 -0.31 10.56 -15.00
C LEU A 95 1.12 10.01 -14.94
N ALA A 96 1.46 9.23 -13.91
CA ALA A 96 2.80 8.65 -13.76
C ALA A 96 3.12 7.66 -14.87
N TRP A 97 2.15 6.81 -15.21
CA TRP A 97 2.27 5.73 -16.19
C TRP A 97 1.42 5.97 -17.45
N ARG A 98 0.70 7.09 -17.51
CA ARG A 98 -0.11 7.53 -18.67
C ARG A 98 -1.16 6.50 -19.04
N THR A 99 -1.86 6.00 -18.03
CA THR A 99 -2.92 4.99 -18.19
C THR A 99 -4.25 5.53 -17.69
N ILE A 100 -5.32 4.74 -17.86
CA ILE A 100 -6.60 5.03 -17.23
C ILE A 100 -6.76 4.06 -16.07
N GLU A 101 -6.78 4.59 -14.85
CA GLU A 101 -7.04 3.82 -13.63
C GLU A 101 -8.55 3.66 -13.44
N PRO A 102 -9.09 2.43 -13.49
CA PRO A 102 -10.53 2.20 -13.31
C PRO A 102 -10.99 2.18 -11.84
N ASN A 103 -10.06 2.10 -10.88
CA ASN A 103 -10.30 2.01 -9.43
C ASN A 103 -11.14 0.79 -9.00
N TRP A 104 -11.06 -0.32 -9.73
CA TRP A 104 -11.78 -1.54 -9.35
C TRP A 104 -11.18 -2.21 -8.13
N ILE A 105 -9.87 -2.12 -7.97
CA ILE A 105 -9.16 -2.48 -6.75
C ILE A 105 -8.76 -1.19 -6.06
N GLY A 106 -9.07 -1.08 -4.78
CA GLY A 106 -8.55 -0.03 -3.91
C GLY A 106 -8.16 -0.58 -2.55
N THR A 107 -8.23 0.27 -1.53
CA THR A 107 -7.73 -0.03 -0.17
C THR A 107 -8.31 -1.31 0.41
N ASN A 108 -9.64 -1.49 0.28
CA ASN A 108 -10.35 -2.60 0.90
C ASN A 108 -10.02 -3.93 0.22
N GLU A 109 -10.13 -3.97 -1.11
CA GLU A 109 -9.88 -5.19 -1.87
C GLU A 109 -8.41 -5.61 -1.76
N PHE A 110 -7.47 -4.66 -1.74
CA PHE A 110 -6.06 -4.99 -1.56
C PHE A 110 -5.75 -5.53 -0.15
N ALA A 111 -6.41 -5.03 0.90
CA ALA A 111 -6.27 -5.58 2.25
C ALA A 111 -6.75 -7.03 2.32
N ASP A 112 -7.88 -7.36 1.67
CA ASP A 112 -8.37 -8.73 1.55
C ASP A 112 -7.39 -9.62 0.77
N TRP A 113 -6.85 -9.11 -0.34
CA TRP A 113 -5.85 -9.83 -1.13
C TRP A 113 -4.57 -10.11 -0.33
N ALA A 114 -4.05 -9.12 0.40
CA ALA A 114 -2.85 -9.27 1.23
C ALA A 114 -3.08 -10.30 2.35
N ALA A 115 -4.23 -10.25 3.02
CA ALA A 115 -4.61 -11.25 4.02
C ALA A 115 -4.69 -12.66 3.41
N LYS A 116 -5.27 -12.79 2.21
CA LYS A 116 -5.26 -14.06 1.45
C LYS A 116 -3.81 -14.46 1.12
N ALA A 117 -2.92 -13.55 0.75
CA ALA A 117 -1.52 -13.86 0.45
C ALA A 117 -0.69 -14.23 1.70
N GLY A 118 -1.20 -14.00 2.90
CA GLY A 118 -0.46 -14.18 4.15
C GLY A 118 0.55 -13.05 4.42
N ALA A 119 0.27 -11.86 3.89
CA ALA A 119 1.13 -10.68 4.00
C ALA A 119 0.39 -9.52 4.68
N GLU A 120 1.14 -8.69 5.39
CA GLU A 120 0.69 -7.39 5.87
C GLU A 120 0.81 -6.32 4.77
N VAL A 121 0.10 -5.20 4.94
CA VAL A 121 0.16 -4.07 4.02
C VAL A 121 1.06 -2.97 4.60
N MET A 122 1.97 -2.46 3.76
CA MET A 122 2.70 -1.20 4.00
C MET A 122 2.08 -0.11 3.12
N MET A 123 1.26 0.74 3.73
CA MET A 123 0.40 1.68 2.99
C MET A 123 1.09 3.01 2.71
N ALA A 124 1.15 3.43 1.46
CA ALA A 124 1.64 4.74 1.07
C ALA A 124 0.50 5.77 1.01
N VAL A 125 0.71 6.94 1.61
CA VAL A 125 -0.21 8.09 1.51
C VAL A 125 0.23 9.05 0.41
N ASN A 126 -0.70 9.74 -0.23
CA ASN A 126 -0.37 10.75 -1.24
C ASN A 126 0.15 12.04 -0.58
N LEU A 127 1.44 12.33 -0.76
CA LEU A 127 2.06 13.63 -0.41
C LEU A 127 2.54 14.43 -1.64
N GLY A 128 2.16 14.01 -2.85
CA GLY A 128 2.42 14.75 -4.08
C GLY A 128 1.41 15.87 -4.26
N SER A 129 0.17 15.50 -4.59
CA SER A 129 -0.95 16.41 -4.82
C SER A 129 -1.87 16.60 -3.59
N ARG A 130 -1.62 15.88 -2.49
CA ARG A 130 -2.39 15.93 -1.23
C ARG A 130 -1.47 16.07 -0.02
N GLY A 131 -2.02 16.02 1.19
CA GLY A 131 -1.22 16.17 2.40
C GLY A 131 -1.83 15.57 3.66
N MET A 132 -1.54 16.23 4.79
CA MET A 132 -1.77 15.76 6.14
C MET A 132 -3.21 15.31 6.44
N GLU A 133 -4.20 16.09 6.01
CA GLU A 133 -5.61 15.81 6.34
C GLU A 133 -6.06 14.47 5.76
N GLU A 134 -5.59 14.15 4.57
CA GLU A 134 -6.11 13.04 3.79
C GLU A 134 -5.36 11.76 4.10
N ALA A 135 -4.09 11.90 4.48
CA ALA A 135 -3.32 10.85 5.13
C ALA A 135 -3.94 10.45 6.49
N ARG A 136 -4.25 11.42 7.36
CA ARG A 136 -4.93 11.15 8.64
C ARG A 136 -6.29 10.49 8.42
N SER A 137 -7.08 10.99 7.46
CA SER A 137 -8.39 10.44 7.12
C SER A 137 -8.30 8.97 6.66
N LEU A 138 -7.26 8.63 5.89
CA LEU A 138 -7.02 7.24 5.49
C LEU A 138 -6.62 6.35 6.67
N VAL A 139 -5.79 6.85 7.61
CA VAL A 139 -5.49 6.12 8.86
C VAL A 139 -6.77 5.89 9.67
N GLU A 140 -7.62 6.90 9.82
CA GLU A 140 -8.92 6.75 10.51
C GLU A 140 -9.79 5.71 9.82
N TYR A 141 -9.94 5.81 8.49
CA TYR A 141 -10.69 4.84 7.68
C TYR A 141 -10.18 3.41 7.88
N CYS A 142 -8.85 3.20 7.86
CA CYS A 142 -8.24 1.87 7.94
C CYS A 142 -8.21 1.30 9.36
N ASN A 143 -7.94 2.11 10.38
CA ASN A 143 -7.53 1.61 11.69
C ASN A 143 -8.55 1.89 12.82
N PHE A 144 -9.48 2.84 12.68
CA PHE A 144 -10.42 3.12 13.77
C PHE A 144 -11.52 2.06 13.87
N PRO A 145 -11.89 1.62 15.09
CA PRO A 145 -12.91 0.60 15.27
C PRO A 145 -14.30 1.03 14.78
N GLY A 146 -14.71 2.27 15.03
CA GLY A 146 -16.05 2.79 14.73
C GLY A 146 -16.33 4.11 15.46
N GLY A 147 -17.45 4.76 15.15
CA GLY A 147 -17.94 5.97 15.81
C GLY A 147 -17.43 7.29 15.21
N THR A 148 -16.84 7.24 14.02
CA THR A 148 -16.32 8.40 13.29
C THR A 148 -16.72 8.34 11.83
N THR A 149 -16.71 9.47 11.13
CA THR A 149 -17.13 9.54 9.73
C THR A 149 -16.37 8.53 8.85
N TRP A 150 -15.04 8.43 9.01
CA TRP A 150 -14.24 7.55 8.16
C TRP A 150 -14.32 6.08 8.57
N SER A 151 -14.30 5.78 9.88
CA SER A 151 -14.46 4.40 10.35
C SER A 151 -15.82 3.82 9.96
N ASP A 152 -16.88 4.60 10.11
CA ASP A 152 -18.25 4.14 9.85
C ASP A 152 -18.50 4.03 8.35
N LEU A 153 -17.82 4.86 7.55
CA LEU A 153 -17.81 4.70 6.09
C LEU A 153 -17.16 3.37 5.67
N ARG A 154 -16.03 2.96 6.27
CA ARG A 154 -15.42 1.64 6.01
C ARG A 154 -16.42 0.52 6.32
N GLN A 155 -17.10 0.60 7.46
CA GLN A 155 -18.11 -0.39 7.84
C GLN A 155 -19.28 -0.41 6.85
N ALA A 156 -19.77 0.75 6.43
CA ALA A 156 -20.84 0.88 5.44
C ALA A 156 -20.44 0.33 4.06
N HIS A 157 -19.14 0.35 3.72
CA HIS A 157 -18.61 -0.29 2.53
C HIS A 157 -18.51 -1.82 2.63
N GLY A 158 -18.76 -2.41 3.81
CA GLY A 158 -18.76 -3.86 4.04
C GLY A 158 -17.62 -4.39 4.92
N TRP A 159 -16.63 -3.55 5.26
CA TRP A 159 -15.48 -3.94 6.09
C TRP A 159 -15.68 -3.48 7.53
N THR A 160 -16.40 -4.31 8.30
CA THR A 160 -16.78 -3.99 9.69
C THR A 160 -15.57 -3.88 10.62
N LYS A 161 -14.57 -4.74 10.45
CA LYS A 161 -13.32 -4.71 11.21
C LYS A 161 -12.32 -3.72 10.58
N PRO A 162 -11.49 -3.04 11.39
CA PRO A 162 -10.34 -2.32 10.88
C PRO A 162 -9.39 -3.23 10.12
N HIS A 163 -8.68 -2.65 9.14
CA HIS A 163 -7.60 -3.30 8.40
C HIS A 163 -6.32 -3.43 9.24
N ASP A 164 -6.20 -2.63 10.31
CA ASP A 164 -5.09 -2.63 11.27
C ASP A 164 -3.69 -2.48 10.63
N ILE A 165 -3.57 -1.56 9.67
CA ILE A 165 -2.34 -1.32 8.93
C ILE A 165 -1.30 -0.69 9.85
N LYS A 166 -0.17 -1.38 10.04
CA LYS A 166 0.89 -0.93 10.95
C LYS A 166 1.90 0.01 10.31
N LEU A 167 2.45 -0.32 9.14
CA LEU A 167 3.54 0.44 8.54
C LEU A 167 3.04 1.36 7.43
N TRP A 168 3.42 2.64 7.48
CA TRP A 168 2.98 3.64 6.50
C TRP A 168 4.14 4.36 5.82
N CYS A 169 4.02 4.59 4.50
CA CYS A 169 4.94 5.45 3.76
C CYS A 169 4.37 6.87 3.65
N LEU A 170 5.15 7.85 4.08
CA LEU A 170 4.84 9.27 3.91
C LEU A 170 5.13 9.70 2.47
N GLY A 171 4.25 9.40 1.52
CA GLY A 171 4.50 9.70 0.12
C GLY A 171 5.34 8.64 -0.59
N ASN A 172 6.08 9.11 -1.60
CA ASN A 172 6.91 8.31 -2.49
C ASN A 172 8.27 9.02 -2.69
N GLU A 173 9.05 8.66 -3.72
CA GLU A 173 10.32 9.35 -4.05
C GLU A 173 10.04 10.75 -4.65
N MET A 174 9.85 11.75 -3.78
CA MET A 174 9.41 13.11 -4.13
C MET A 174 10.52 14.03 -4.66
N ASP A 175 11.76 13.55 -4.69
CA ASP A 175 12.98 14.28 -5.09
C ASP A 175 13.22 14.31 -6.61
N GLY A 176 12.59 13.39 -7.34
CA GLY A 176 12.73 13.30 -8.79
C GLY A 176 11.89 14.33 -9.56
N PRO A 177 12.42 15.01 -10.60
CA PRO A 177 11.65 15.94 -11.43
C PRO A 177 10.56 15.27 -12.29
N TRP A 178 10.55 13.94 -12.38
CA TRP A 178 9.49 13.17 -13.03
C TRP A 178 8.27 12.96 -12.13
N GLN A 179 8.40 13.21 -10.83
CA GLN A 179 7.37 12.89 -9.85
C GLN A 179 6.26 13.94 -9.83
N ILE A 180 5.00 13.49 -9.79
CA ILE A 180 3.85 14.38 -9.59
C ILE A 180 4.01 15.07 -8.24
N GLY A 181 4.04 16.40 -8.24
CA GLY A 181 4.16 17.17 -7.01
C GLY A 181 5.54 17.12 -6.36
N HIS A 182 6.61 16.89 -7.15
CA HIS A 182 8.02 16.99 -6.75
C HIS A 182 8.27 18.07 -5.69
N LYS A 183 9.14 17.76 -4.72
CA LYS A 183 9.49 18.64 -3.61
C LYS A 183 11.00 18.66 -3.38
N THR A 184 11.50 19.82 -3.00
CA THR A 184 12.80 19.95 -2.36
C THR A 184 12.82 19.19 -1.02
N ALA A 185 14.02 18.93 -0.50
CA ALA A 185 14.18 18.25 0.78
C ALA A 185 13.48 18.97 1.95
N ASP A 186 13.55 20.31 2.00
CA ASP A 186 12.90 21.11 3.05
C ASP A 186 11.36 21.08 2.95
N GLU A 187 10.83 21.20 1.73
CA GLU A 187 9.37 21.12 1.49
C GLU A 187 8.83 19.74 1.89
N TYR A 188 9.50 18.67 1.45
CA TYR A 188 9.12 17.31 1.81
C TYR A 188 9.29 17.05 3.31
N GLY A 189 10.42 17.45 3.90
CA GLY A 189 10.69 17.26 5.32
C GLY A 189 9.64 17.93 6.21
N ARG A 190 9.20 19.15 5.88
CA ARG A 190 8.11 19.83 6.59
C ARG A 190 6.78 19.11 6.44
N LEU A 191 6.40 18.74 5.21
CA LEU A 191 5.13 18.04 4.95
C LEU A 191 5.08 16.67 5.62
N ALA A 192 6.14 15.87 5.48
CA ALA A 192 6.25 14.55 6.08
C ALA A 192 6.19 14.63 7.61
N CYS A 193 6.88 15.61 8.22
CA CYS A 193 6.86 15.81 9.67
C CYS A 193 5.45 16.10 10.21
N GLU A 194 4.73 17.06 9.63
CA GLU A 194 3.38 17.40 10.10
C GLU A 194 2.38 16.27 9.81
N THR A 195 2.53 15.58 8.67
CA THR A 195 1.70 14.42 8.33
C THR A 195 1.91 13.26 9.31
N ALA A 196 3.17 12.92 9.62
CA ALA A 196 3.50 11.87 10.57
C ALA A 196 2.90 12.14 11.96
N LYS A 197 2.97 13.39 12.44
CA LYS A 197 2.36 13.80 13.72
C LYS A 197 0.85 13.55 13.72
N ALA A 198 0.15 14.02 12.67
CA ALA A 198 -1.30 13.85 12.58
C ALA A 198 -1.72 12.37 12.48
N MET A 199 -0.98 11.56 11.71
CA MET A 199 -1.23 10.13 11.60
C MET A 199 -1.00 9.41 12.94
N LYS A 200 0.10 9.72 13.64
CA LYS A 200 0.39 9.17 14.98
C LYS A 200 -0.61 9.62 16.05
N TRP A 201 -1.22 10.79 15.92
CA TRP A 201 -2.30 11.22 16.80
C TRP A 201 -3.62 10.49 16.53
N ALA A 202 -3.86 10.08 15.28
CA ALA A 202 -4.98 9.20 14.97
C ALA A 202 -4.74 7.80 15.53
N ASP A 203 -3.61 7.19 15.20
CA ASP A 203 -3.21 5.86 15.69
C ASP A 203 -1.76 5.88 16.18
N PRO A 204 -1.52 5.93 17.50
CA PRO A 204 -0.16 5.94 18.05
C PRO A 204 0.63 4.65 17.81
N SER A 205 -0.03 3.55 17.41
CA SER A 205 0.58 2.22 17.27
C SER A 205 1.24 1.97 15.92
N ILE A 206 0.96 2.82 14.91
CA ILE A 206 1.55 2.68 13.56
C ILE A 206 3.05 2.93 13.58
N GLU A 207 3.76 2.57 12.52
CA GLU A 207 5.16 2.87 12.23
C GLU A 207 5.27 3.84 11.05
#